data_AF-A0A7G5DWB9-F1
#
_entry.id   AF-A0A7G5DWB9-F1
#
_cell.length_a   1.000
_cell.length_b   1.000
_cell.length_c   1.000
_cell.angle_alpha   90.00
_cell.angle_beta   90.00
_cell.angle_gamma   90.00
#
_symmetry.space_group_name_H-M   'P 1'
#
loop_
_entity.id
_entity.type
_entity.pdbx_description
1 polymer ?
#
loop_
_entity_poly.entity_id
_entity_poly.type
_entity_poly.pdbx_seq_one_letter_code
_entity_poly.pdbx_strand_id
1 'polypeptide(L)'
;MNHNTLTAREVYQVLRDIALGIRVMRRVDRSPQPNYGLMIIEVDGWVIRLYGEGGTLDYCDSCHCPNGRAYAFSASQYFGTDPLELLSTWERAQLERLLMNACALSPLPDFSPDPTRF
;
A
#
# COMPACT_ATOMS: atom_id res chain seq x y z
N MET A 1 -14.65 -7.12 25.69
CA MET A 1 -14.10 -7.44 24.35
C MET A 1 -13.49 -6.15 23.82
N ASN A 2 -12.17 -6.02 23.96
CA ASN A 2 -11.49 -4.76 23.69
C ASN A 2 -11.32 -4.67 22.18
N HIS A 3 -11.98 -3.68 21.56
CA HIS A 3 -11.89 -3.36 20.14
C HIS A 3 -10.49 -2.79 19.83
N ASN A 4 -9.45 -3.63 19.91
CA ASN A 4 -8.07 -3.25 19.66
C ASN A 4 -7.70 -3.38 18.16
N THR A 5 -8.71 -3.43 17.29
CA THR A 5 -8.52 -3.39 15.85
C THR A 5 -8.33 -1.94 15.41
N LEU A 6 -7.54 -1.72 14.37
CA LEU A 6 -7.44 -0.40 13.75
C LEU A 6 -8.75 -0.10 13.04
N THR A 7 -9.18 1.16 13.12
CA THR A 7 -10.34 1.64 12.38
C THR A 7 -9.91 2.12 10.99
N ALA A 8 -10.83 2.09 10.02
CA ALA A 8 -10.57 2.63 8.68
C ALA A 8 -10.13 4.10 8.72
N ARG A 9 -10.64 4.90 9.67
CA ARG A 9 -10.21 6.29 9.86
C ARG A 9 -8.74 6.41 10.24
N GLU A 10 -8.22 5.55 11.11
CA GLU A 10 -6.80 5.56 11.48
C GLU A 10 -5.92 5.19 10.28
N VAL A 11 -6.33 4.18 9.50
CA VAL A 11 -5.60 3.78 8.29
C VAL A 11 -5.63 4.88 7.24
N TYR A 12 -6.80 5.50 7.02
CA TYR A 12 -6.97 6.66 6.14
C TYR A 12 -6.03 7.80 6.48
N GLN A 13 -5.85 8.13 7.77
CA GLN A 13 -4.94 9.21 8.18
C GLN A 13 -3.50 8.94 7.73
N VAL A 14 -3.03 7.71 7.88
CA VAL A 14 -1.69 7.32 7.44
C VAL A 14 -1.56 7.37 5.91
N LEU A 15 -2.56 6.86 5.19
CA LEU A 15 -2.59 6.92 3.72
C LEU A 15 -2.62 8.35 3.20
N ARG A 16 -3.37 9.24 3.87
CA ARG A 16 -3.38 10.66 3.56
C ARG A 16 -2.02 11.31 3.80
N ASP A 17 -1.37 11.03 4.92
CA ASP A 17 -0.04 11.56 5.22
C ASP A 17 0.99 11.13 4.16
N ILE A 18 0.89 9.89 3.65
CA ILE A 18 1.71 9.41 2.52
C ILE A 18 1.38 10.20 1.25
N ALA A 19 0.10 10.35 0.91
CA ALA A 19 -0.33 11.06 -0.29
C ALA A 19 0.10 12.54 -0.28
N LEU A 20 0.13 13.17 0.89
CA LEU A 20 0.64 14.53 1.10
C LEU A 20 2.17 14.63 1.12
N GLY A 21 2.89 13.50 1.11
CA GLY A 21 4.35 13.46 1.23
C GLY A 21 4.87 13.80 2.62
N ILE A 22 4.00 13.79 3.64
CA ILE A 22 4.39 13.97 5.06
C ILE A 22 5.17 12.75 5.54
N ARG A 23 4.73 11.56 5.10
CA ARG A 23 5.41 10.30 5.40
C ARG A 23 5.97 9.66 4.14
N VAL A 24 7.18 9.14 4.25
CA VAL A 24 7.84 8.44 3.14
C VAL A 24 7.45 6.97 3.20
N MET A 25 6.69 6.52 2.21
CA MET A 25 6.40 5.09 2.06
C MET A 25 7.55 4.37 1.35
N ARG A 26 7.74 3.11 1.71
CA ARG A 26 8.67 2.19 1.06
C ARG A 26 7.93 0.96 0.60
N ARG A 27 8.00 0.65 -0.68
CA ARG A 27 7.42 -0.58 -1.22
C ARG A 27 8.29 -1.78 -0.79
N VAL A 28 7.67 -2.75 -0.14
CA VAL A 28 8.32 -3.95 0.40
C VAL A 28 8.04 -5.17 -0.46
N ASP A 29 6.96 -5.15 -1.25
CA ASP A 29 6.71 -6.21 -2.22
C ASP A 29 7.73 -6.18 -3.36
N ARG A 30 8.09 -7.38 -3.82
CA ARG A 30 9.00 -7.58 -4.95
C ARG A 30 8.25 -7.74 -6.27
N SER A 31 6.96 -7.40 -6.33
CA SER A 31 6.19 -7.60 -7.56
C SER A 31 6.73 -6.68 -8.65
N PRO A 32 7.12 -7.21 -9.82
CA PRO A 32 7.62 -6.39 -10.93
C PRO A 32 6.51 -5.57 -11.59
N GLN A 33 5.24 -5.83 -11.25
CA GLN A 33 4.10 -5.13 -11.82
C GLN A 33 3.75 -3.91 -10.95
N PRO A 34 3.89 -2.68 -11.48
CA PRO A 34 3.42 -1.48 -10.80
C PRO A 34 1.89 -1.52 -10.77
N ASN A 35 1.31 -1.40 -9.58
CA ASN A 35 -0.13 -1.21 -9.39
C ASN A 35 -1.00 -2.36 -9.95
N TYR A 36 -0.49 -3.59 -9.89
CA TYR A 36 -1.24 -4.78 -10.26
C TYR A 36 -1.12 -5.85 -9.17
N GLY A 37 -2.27 -6.25 -8.61
CA GLY A 37 -2.39 -7.23 -7.54
C GLY A 37 -2.15 -6.64 -6.14
N LEU A 38 -1.73 -7.52 -5.23
CA LEU A 38 -1.48 -7.16 -3.83
C LEU A 38 -0.10 -6.51 -3.68
N MET A 39 -0.09 -5.28 -3.18
CA MET A 39 1.08 -4.47 -2.92
C MET A 39 1.28 -4.30 -1.42
N ILE A 40 2.54 -4.30 -0.99
CA ILE A 40 2.89 -4.15 0.42
C ILE A 40 3.78 -2.93 0.55
N ILE A 41 3.32 -1.93 1.29
CA ILE A 41 4.08 -0.74 1.63
C ILE A 41 4.34 -0.68 3.12
N GLU A 42 5.49 -0.11 3.47
CA GLU A 42 5.89 0.18 4.84
C GLU A 42 6.09 1.68 5.02
N VAL A 43 5.63 2.22 6.14
CA VAL A 43 5.74 3.64 6.47
C VAL A 43 5.84 3.83 7.98
N ASP A 44 6.94 4.39 8.49
CA ASP A 44 7.15 4.60 9.93
C ASP A 44 6.83 3.36 10.81
N GLY A 45 7.16 2.15 10.34
CA GLY A 45 6.85 0.89 11.03
C GLY A 45 5.41 0.39 10.87
N TRP A 46 4.57 1.10 10.12
CA TRP A 46 3.28 0.59 9.65
C TRP A 46 3.49 -0.29 8.43
N VAL A 47 2.74 -1.38 8.33
CA VAL A 47 2.76 -2.27 7.16
C VAL A 47 1.36 -2.30 6.56
N ILE A 48 1.20 -1.77 5.36
CA ILE A 48 -0.09 -1.62 4.68
C ILE A 48 -0.09 -2.49 3.43
N ARG A 49 -1.14 -3.30 3.29
CA ARG A 49 -1.43 -4.13 2.13
C ARG A 49 -2.57 -3.49 1.35
N LEU A 50 -2.27 -3.09 0.13
CA LEU A 50 -3.18 -2.45 -0.79
C LEU A 50 -3.39 -3.35 -1.99
N TYR A 51 -4.61 -3.47 -2.46
CA TYR A 51 -4.91 -4.14 -3.71
C TYR A 51 -5.23 -3.08 -4.77
N GLY A 52 -4.67 -3.25 -5.96
CA GLY A 52 -5.00 -2.41 -7.09
C GLY A 52 -4.82 -3.17 -8.40
N GLU A 53 -5.61 -2.78 -9.39
CA GLU A 53 -5.57 -3.34 -10.74
C GLU A 53 -5.46 -2.22 -11.78
N GLY A 54 -4.64 -2.44 -12.80
CA GLY A 54 -4.57 -1.55 -13.96
C GLY A 54 -4.15 -0.11 -13.64
N GLY A 55 -3.39 0.12 -12.57
CA GLY A 55 -2.96 1.46 -12.17
C GLY A 55 -3.88 2.17 -11.17
N THR A 56 -5.01 1.56 -10.82
CA THR A 56 -5.96 2.12 -9.85
C THR A 56 -5.93 1.30 -8.56
N LEU A 57 -6.00 1.96 -7.41
CA LEU A 57 -6.17 1.30 -6.12
C LEU A 57 -7.64 0.94 -5.89
N ASP A 58 -7.94 -0.32 -5.60
CA ASP A 58 -9.31 -0.80 -5.39
C ASP A 58 -9.70 -0.79 -3.91
N TYR A 59 -8.98 -1.52 -3.06
CA TYR A 59 -9.28 -1.67 -1.63
C TYR A 59 -8.01 -1.85 -0.78
N CYS A 60 -8.11 -1.54 0.50
CA CYS A 60 -7.07 -1.82 1.48
C CYS A 60 -7.31 -3.19 2.10
N ASP A 61 -6.49 -4.18 1.74
CA ASP A 61 -6.58 -5.56 2.26
C ASP A 61 -6.30 -5.63 3.77
N SER A 62 -5.22 -5.02 4.25
CA SER A 62 -4.91 -5.02 5.67
C SER A 62 -3.88 -3.95 6.02
N CYS A 63 -3.87 -3.51 7.27
CA CYS A 63 -2.93 -2.51 7.76
C CYS A 63 -2.48 -2.88 9.16
N HIS A 64 -1.19 -2.84 9.42
CA HIS A 64 -0.60 -3.18 10.70
C HIS A 64 0.08 -1.96 11.30
N CYS A 65 -0.29 -1.63 12.53
CA CYS A 65 0.35 -0.60 13.32
C CYS A 65 1.67 -1.10 13.89
N PRO A 66 2.64 -0.19 14.11
CA PRO A 66 3.83 -0.48 14.92
C PRO A 66 3.46 -0.83 16.37
N ASN A 67 2.33 -0.32 16.87
CA ASN A 67 1.82 -0.61 18.22
C ASN A 67 1.18 -2.02 18.37
N GLY A 68 1.25 -2.88 17.33
CA GLY A 68 0.71 -4.24 17.37
C GLY A 68 -0.79 -4.36 17.09
N ARG A 69 -1.48 -3.24 16.79
CA ARG A 69 -2.88 -3.25 16.32
C ARG A 69 -2.93 -3.55 14.83
N ALA A 70 -4.02 -4.16 14.37
CA ALA A 70 -4.21 -4.46 12.95
C ALA A 70 -5.61 -4.09 12.48
N TYR A 71 -5.69 -3.62 11.24
CA TYR A 71 -6.87 -3.56 10.40
C TYR A 71 -6.75 -4.73 9.43
N ALA A 72 -7.83 -5.49 9.28
CA ALA A 72 -7.94 -6.52 8.26
C ALA A 72 -9.27 -6.32 7.57
N PHE A 73 -9.24 -6.26 6.24
CA PHE A 73 -10.42 -6.33 5.41
C PHE A 73 -11.07 -7.68 5.66
N SER A 74 -12.23 -7.66 6.28
CA SER A 74 -12.98 -8.86 6.61
C SER A 74 -14.35 -8.72 5.98
N ALA A 75 -14.77 -9.73 5.22
CA ALA A 75 -16.13 -9.79 4.69
C ALA A 75 -17.20 -9.72 5.80
N SER A 76 -16.85 -9.99 7.06
CA SER A 76 -17.76 -9.81 8.21
C SER A 76 -17.81 -8.38 8.76
N GLN A 77 -16.94 -7.47 8.31
CA GLN A 77 -17.08 -6.02 8.52
C GLN A 77 -17.99 -5.42 7.44
N TYR A 78 -19.20 -5.96 7.29
CA TYR A 78 -20.23 -5.50 6.34
C TYR A 78 -20.57 -3.98 6.45
N PHE A 79 -20.14 -3.32 7.52
CA PHE A 79 -20.30 -1.89 7.78
C PHE A 79 -18.98 -1.11 7.83
N GLY A 80 -17.85 -1.73 7.51
CA GLY A 80 -16.54 -1.07 7.47
C GLY A 80 -16.38 -0.31 6.16
N THR A 81 -16.31 1.02 6.23
CA THR A 81 -15.88 1.85 5.08
C THR A 81 -14.43 1.52 4.75
N ASP A 82 -14.12 1.27 3.49
CA ASP A 82 -12.72 1.05 3.11
C ASP A 82 -11.94 2.36 3.33
N PRO A 83 -10.73 2.32 3.92
CA PRO A 83 -9.95 3.52 4.16
C PRO A 83 -9.59 4.28 2.88
N LEU A 84 -9.57 3.61 1.71
CA LEU A 84 -9.40 4.27 0.41
C LEU A 84 -10.63 5.03 -0.04
N GLU A 85 -11.84 4.63 0.37
CA GLU A 85 -13.07 5.40 0.08
C GLU A 85 -13.13 6.71 0.86
N LEU A 86 -12.40 6.81 1.97
CA LEU A 86 -12.28 8.05 2.75
C LEU A 86 -11.29 9.05 2.12
N LEU A 87 -10.44 8.59 1.20
CA LEU A 87 -9.50 9.45 0.49
C LEU A 87 -10.22 10.23 -0.62
N SER A 88 -9.85 11.49 -0.75
CA SER A 88 -10.25 12.32 -1.88
C SER A 88 -9.64 11.78 -3.18
N THR A 89 -10.25 12.08 -4.33
CA THR A 89 -9.74 11.67 -5.66
C THR A 89 -8.28 12.09 -5.86
N TRP A 90 -7.90 13.29 -5.40
CA TRP A 90 -6.52 13.75 -5.47
C TRP A 90 -5.56 12.94 -4.59
N GLU A 91 -5.97 12.60 -3.36
CA GLU A 91 -5.16 11.83 -2.40
C GLU A 91 -4.91 10.41 -2.93
N ARG A 92 -5.94 9.76 -3.50
CA ARG A 92 -5.79 8.47 -4.20
C ARG A 92 -4.83 8.55 -5.37
N ALA A 93 -5.01 9.54 -6.25
CA ALA A 93 -4.16 9.71 -7.43
C ALA A 93 -2.69 9.96 -7.05
N GLN A 94 -2.40 10.69 -5.96
CA GLN A 94 -1.03 10.85 -5.47
C GLN A 94 -0.47 9.53 -4.95
N LEU A 95 -1.25 8.77 -4.18
CA LEU A 95 -0.81 7.47 -3.65
C LEU A 95 -0.49 6.48 -4.78
N GLU A 96 -1.33 6.41 -5.81
CA GLU A 96 -1.11 5.59 -7.01
C GLU A 96 0.18 5.97 -7.75
N ARG A 97 0.46 7.28 -7.89
CA ARG A 97 1.71 7.78 -8.48
C ARG A 97 2.93 7.43 -7.65
N LEU A 98 2.83 7.54 -6.31
CA LEU A 98 3.90 7.14 -5.40
C LEU A 98 4.18 5.63 -5.52
N LEU A 99 3.16 4.79 -5.64
CA LEU A 99 3.30 3.33 -5.78
C LEU A 99 3.96 2.95 -7.10
N MET A 100 3.64 3.67 -8.18
CA MET A 100 4.26 3.50 -9.49
C MET A 100 5.74 3.90 -9.45
N ASN A 101 6.07 5.03 -8.83
CA ASN A 101 7.45 5.50 -8.70
C ASN A 101 8.29 4.60 -7.77
N ALA A 102 7.70 4.10 -6.69
CA ALA A 102 8.38 3.18 -5.77
C ALA A 102 8.71 1.84 -6.44
N CYS A 103 7.88 1.38 -7.38
CA CYS A 103 8.20 0.22 -8.23
C CYS A 103 9.39 0.51 -9.15
N ALA A 104 9.41 1.68 -9.79
CA ALA A 104 10.44 2.08 -10.76
C ALA A 104 11.83 2.26 -10.13
N LEU A 105 11.91 2.52 -8.81
CA LEU A 105 13.16 2.63 -8.06
C LEU A 105 13.70 1.27 -7.56
N SER A 106 12.98 0.17 -7.81
CA SER A 106 13.53 -1.16 -7.57
C SER A 106 14.56 -1.45 -8.67
N PRO A 107 15.83 -1.74 -8.37
CA PRO A 107 16.78 -2.12 -9.40
C PRO A 107 16.23 -3.37 -10.07
N LEU A 108 15.85 -3.24 -11.34
CA LEU A 108 15.59 -4.39 -12.19
C LEU A 108 16.78 -5.33 -12.01
N PRO A 109 16.59 -6.65 -11.79
CA PRO A 109 17.69 -7.57 -11.98
C PRO A 109 18.17 -7.32 -13.41
N ASP A 110 19.42 -6.88 -13.52
CA ASP A 110 20.12 -6.68 -14.78
C ASP A 110 20.13 -8.05 -15.49
N PHE A 111 19.11 -8.31 -16.30
CA PHE A 111 19.11 -9.40 -17.27
C PHE A 111 19.98 -8.97 -18.44
N SER A 112 21.21 -8.52 -18.17
CA SER A 112 22.23 -8.44 -19.20
C SER A 112 22.60 -9.88 -19.55
N PRO A 113 22.38 -10.32 -20.80
CA PRO A 113 22.84 -11.64 -21.22
C PRO A 113 24.36 -11.61 -21.15
N ASP A 114 24.95 -12.32 -20.18
CA ASP A 114 26.39 -12.44 -20.03
C ASP A 114 26.98 -12.97 -21.37
N PRO A 115 27.73 -12.15 -22.12
CA PRO A 115 28.24 -12.55 -23.44
C PRO A 115 29.41 -13.54 -23.32
N THR A 116 29.76 -13.97 -22.11
CA THR A 116 30.90 -14.85 -21.79
C THR A 116 30.49 -16.27 -21.42
N ARG A 117 29.19 -16.58 -21.34
CA ARG A 117 28.71 -17.95 -21.14
C ARG A 117 28.62 -18.69 -22.48
N PHE A 118 29.78 -19.12 -22.97
CA PHE A 118 29.93 -20.16 -23.98
C PHE A 118 29.64 -21.55 -23.39
#